data_AF-A0A9E4YF69-F1
#
_entry.id   AF-A0A9E4YF69-F1
#
_cell.length_a   1.000
_cell.length_b   1.000
_cell.length_c   1.000
_cell.angle_alpha   90.00
_cell.angle_beta   90.00
_cell.angle_gamma   90.00
#
_symmetry.space_group_name_H-M   'P 1'
#
loop_
_entity.id
_entity.type
_entity.pdbx_description
1 polymer ?
#
loop_
_entity_poly.entity_id
_entity_poly.type
_entity_poly.pdbx_seq_one_letter_code
_entity_poly.pdbx_strand_id
1 'polypeptide(L)'
;MVTTKTAFGFIKPTNIEDEMRTSYLDYAMSVIVSRALPDVRDGLKPVQRRILYAMDGLGMRPNVAYKKSARLVGEVLGKYHPHGDSSVYDAMVRMAQDFSLRLPLVDGQGNFGSVDNDPPAAMRYTEARLSAVAEEMLVNIEQETVDFAENFDGTLREPTVLPARLPNLLINGASGIAVGMATNIPPHNPTEICNAVIKLIDDPDVSVEGLMKIVKGPDFPTGATIMGGEGIRNAYMTGRGQIIVRAKALIEPMERGNRMQIIVSELPYQVNKAAMVEKIAMLAKDKRLDGISEIRDESDRDGMRVVIELRAGTQPMVILNNLYKLTPMQSSFSANMLALVGGMPRIITLKYALQEFVEFRRVVVRRRSEYELRRARDRAHILAGLRIAVGNLDAVIALIRAAADTAAARDALMARFD
;
A
#
# COMPACT_ATOMS: atom_id res chain seq x y z
N MET A 1 28.46 -37.91 6.64
CA MET A 1 29.19 -38.08 5.37
C MET A 1 30.44 -37.21 5.41
N VAL A 2 31.54 -37.78 4.94
CA VAL A 2 32.94 -37.48 5.25
C VAL A 2 33.33 -36.00 5.05
N THR A 3 33.73 -35.35 6.14
CA THR A 3 34.42 -34.06 6.14
C THR A 3 35.92 -34.31 6.04
N THR A 4 36.52 -34.04 4.89
CA THR A 4 37.98 -34.11 4.75
C THR A 4 38.58 -32.91 5.48
N LYS A 5 39.33 -33.16 6.56
CA LYS A 5 40.05 -32.11 7.29
C LYS A 5 41.26 -31.69 6.47
N THR A 6 41.27 -30.43 6.04
CA THR A 6 42.40 -29.80 5.36
C THR A 6 43.11 -28.83 6.28
N ALA A 7 44.24 -28.25 5.83
CA ALA A 7 44.96 -27.21 6.56
C ALA A 7 44.11 -25.93 6.80
N PHE A 8 43.02 -25.75 6.05
CA PHE A 8 42.15 -24.56 6.12
C PHE A 8 40.78 -24.83 6.76
N GLY A 9 40.53 -26.06 7.22
CA GLY A 9 39.26 -26.45 7.85
C GLY A 9 38.65 -27.72 7.26
N PHE A 10 37.41 -28.00 7.66
CA PHE A 10 36.66 -29.15 7.17
C PHE A 10 35.99 -28.82 5.84
N ILE A 11 36.27 -29.63 4.81
CA ILE A 11 35.62 -29.50 3.51
C ILE A 11 34.45 -30.47 3.46
N LYS A 12 33.26 -29.94 3.14
CA LYS A 12 32.04 -30.72 2.87
C LYS A 12 31.77 -30.64 1.36
N PRO A 13 31.89 -31.75 0.61
CA PRO A 13 31.46 -31.81 -0.77
C PRO A 13 29.95 -31.58 -0.86
N THR A 14 29.51 -30.72 -1.78
CA THR A 14 28.08 -30.46 -2.03
C THR A 14 27.77 -30.77 -3.48
N ASN A 15 26.69 -31.52 -3.72
CA ASN A 15 26.19 -31.75 -5.07
C ASN A 15 25.63 -30.43 -5.63
N ILE A 16 26.06 -30.05 -6.83
CA ILE A 16 25.64 -28.80 -7.47
C ILE A 16 24.12 -28.73 -7.69
N GLU A 17 23.45 -29.83 -8.00
CA GLU A 17 22.00 -29.86 -8.21
C GLU A 17 21.24 -29.59 -6.91
N ASP A 18 21.70 -30.20 -5.79
CA ASP A 18 21.11 -29.98 -4.48
C ASP A 18 21.35 -28.56 -3.96
N GLU A 19 22.56 -28.04 -4.16
CA GLU A 19 22.91 -26.67 -3.78
C GLU A 19 22.08 -25.65 -4.57
N MET A 20 22.03 -25.80 -5.91
CA MET A 20 21.26 -24.92 -6.78
C MET A 20 19.77 -24.96 -6.44
N ARG A 21 19.20 -26.15 -6.18
CA ARG A 21 17.79 -26.28 -5.80
C ARG A 21 17.51 -25.58 -4.47
N THR A 22 18.35 -25.78 -3.47
CA THR A 22 18.16 -25.21 -2.12
C THR A 22 18.31 -23.70 -2.16
N SER A 23 19.44 -23.20 -2.66
CA SER A 23 19.72 -21.76 -2.78
C SER A 23 18.68 -21.02 -3.63
N TYR A 24 18.22 -21.63 -4.73
CA TYR A 24 17.18 -21.02 -5.56
C TYR A 24 15.82 -20.98 -4.86
N LEU A 25 15.41 -22.06 -4.17
CA LEU A 25 14.14 -22.10 -3.45
C LEU A 25 14.12 -21.13 -2.26
N ASP A 26 15.21 -21.03 -1.50
CA ASP A 26 15.32 -20.10 -0.38
C ASP A 26 15.20 -18.65 -0.85
N TYR A 27 15.90 -18.29 -1.93
CA TYR A 27 15.78 -16.98 -2.55
C TYR A 27 14.37 -16.73 -3.09
N ALA A 28 13.81 -17.69 -3.83
CA ALA A 28 12.48 -17.56 -4.42
C ALA A 28 11.40 -17.34 -3.35
N MET A 29 11.41 -18.15 -2.28
CA MET A 29 10.47 -18.03 -1.17
C MET A 29 10.61 -16.71 -0.44
N SER A 30 11.85 -16.27 -0.17
CA SER A 30 12.13 -14.95 0.44
C SER A 30 11.57 -13.80 -0.39
N VAL A 31 11.75 -13.83 -1.72
CA VAL A 31 11.23 -12.80 -2.62
C VAL A 31 9.71 -12.81 -2.69
N ILE A 32 9.09 -14.00 -2.77
CA ILE A 32 7.64 -14.16 -2.90
C ILE A 32 6.93 -13.69 -1.62
N VAL A 33 7.34 -14.20 -0.46
CA VAL A 33 6.62 -14.01 0.81
C VAL A 33 7.02 -12.71 1.50
N SER A 34 8.30 -12.32 1.40
CA SER A 34 8.87 -11.26 2.25
C SER A 34 9.29 -10.01 1.49
N ARG A 35 8.96 -9.88 0.19
CA ARG A 35 9.36 -8.71 -0.61
C ARG A 35 8.34 -8.24 -1.63
N ALA A 36 8.02 -9.07 -2.61
CA ALA A 36 7.45 -8.60 -3.88
C ALA A 36 5.92 -8.53 -3.89
N LEU A 37 5.25 -9.39 -3.12
CA LEU A 37 3.78 -9.51 -3.12
C LEU A 37 3.15 -8.86 -1.88
N PRO A 38 1.97 -8.24 -2.01
CA PRO A 38 1.22 -7.72 -0.88
C PRO A 38 0.54 -8.85 -0.09
N ASP A 39 0.30 -8.63 1.20
CA ASP A 39 -0.65 -9.44 1.98
C ASP A 39 -2.09 -9.06 1.60
N VAL A 40 -2.97 -10.06 1.42
CA VAL A 40 -4.37 -9.81 1.02
C VAL A 40 -5.14 -8.96 2.03
N ARG A 41 -4.76 -9.02 3.32
CA ARG A 41 -5.50 -8.45 4.45
C ARG A 41 -5.30 -6.94 4.58
N ASP A 42 -4.05 -6.47 4.49
CA ASP A 42 -3.71 -5.04 4.60
C ASP A 42 -3.27 -4.40 3.27
N GLY A 43 -3.04 -5.21 2.24
CA GLY A 43 -2.59 -4.74 0.93
C GLY A 43 -1.14 -4.27 0.87
N LEU A 44 -0.35 -4.50 1.91
CA LEU A 44 1.01 -3.98 2.02
C LEU A 44 2.07 -5.04 1.77
N LYS A 45 3.15 -4.62 1.13
CA LYS A 45 4.43 -5.33 1.14
C LYS A 45 5.17 -5.08 2.47
N PRO A 46 6.12 -5.93 2.87
CA PRO A 46 6.82 -5.77 4.13
C PRO A 46 7.51 -4.40 4.31
N VAL A 47 8.16 -3.86 3.26
CA VAL A 47 8.79 -2.53 3.34
C VAL A 47 7.79 -1.42 3.64
N GLN A 48 6.61 -1.46 3.00
CA GLN A 48 5.56 -0.47 3.18
C GLN A 48 4.97 -0.55 4.59
N ARG A 49 4.70 -1.78 5.07
CA ARG A 49 4.22 -2.03 6.44
C ARG A 49 5.19 -1.49 7.49
N ARG A 50 6.48 -1.78 7.32
CA ARG A 50 7.55 -1.32 8.23
C ARG A 50 7.69 0.19 8.24
N ILE A 51 7.54 0.85 7.08
CA ILE A 51 7.52 2.31 7.01
C ILE A 51 6.36 2.88 7.84
N LEU A 52 5.12 2.42 7.62
CA LEU A 52 3.97 2.94 8.36
C LEU A 52 4.08 2.68 9.87
N TYR A 53 4.54 1.48 10.26
CA TYR A 53 4.76 1.13 11.66
C TYR A 53 5.88 1.97 12.31
N ALA A 54 6.99 2.21 11.61
CA ALA A 54 8.06 3.07 12.11
C ALA A 54 7.62 4.53 12.23
N MET A 55 6.80 5.02 11.29
CA MET A 55 6.21 6.36 11.37
C MET A 55 5.30 6.49 12.60
N ASP A 56 4.50 5.47 12.90
CA ASP A 56 3.67 5.38 14.10
C ASP A 56 4.53 5.48 15.37
N GLY A 57 5.55 4.63 15.50
CA GLY A 57 6.46 4.60 16.65
C GLY A 57 7.30 5.86 16.82
N LEU A 58 7.63 6.55 15.72
CA LEU A 58 8.26 7.87 15.77
C LEU A 58 7.28 9.00 16.09
N GLY A 59 5.97 8.73 16.22
CA GLY A 59 4.95 9.74 16.44
C GLY A 59 4.80 10.72 15.28
N MET A 60 5.02 10.26 14.03
CA MET A 60 4.87 11.05 12.80
C MET A 60 3.40 11.11 12.36
N ARG A 61 2.55 11.59 13.26
CA ARG A 61 1.10 11.72 13.06
C ARG A 61 0.75 12.83 12.04
N PRO A 62 -0.45 12.83 11.44
CA PRO A 62 -0.89 13.85 10.49
C PRO A 62 -1.01 15.25 11.10
N ASN A 63 -1.20 15.37 12.41
CA ASN A 63 -1.37 16.65 13.11
C ASN A 63 -0.08 17.20 13.73
N VAL A 64 1.07 16.55 13.50
CA VAL A 64 2.38 17.03 13.98
C VAL A 64 3.23 17.57 12.83
N ALA A 65 4.31 18.28 13.19
CA ALA A 65 5.29 18.74 12.23
C ALA A 65 5.93 17.57 11.47
N TYR A 66 6.22 17.80 10.18
CA TYR A 66 6.96 16.85 9.36
C TYR A 66 8.33 16.53 9.97
N LYS A 67 8.84 15.32 9.74
CA LYS A 67 10.20 14.94 10.13
C LYS A 67 11.01 14.57 8.91
N LYS A 68 12.32 14.83 8.97
CA LYS A 68 13.27 14.49 7.89
C LYS A 68 13.11 13.04 7.45
N SER A 69 12.99 12.83 6.14
CA SER A 69 12.87 11.50 5.53
C SER A 69 14.04 10.58 5.93
N ALA A 70 15.27 11.12 5.96
CA ALA A 70 16.45 10.37 6.40
C ALA A 70 16.33 9.79 7.83
N ARG A 71 15.63 10.48 8.74
CA ARG A 71 15.40 9.97 10.11
C ARG A 71 14.50 8.74 10.09
N LEU A 72 13.41 8.80 9.32
CA LEU A 72 12.49 7.67 9.16
C LEU A 72 13.16 6.48 8.48
N VAL A 73 13.92 6.73 7.40
CA VAL A 73 14.68 5.69 6.70
C VAL A 73 15.66 5.01 7.66
N GLY A 74 16.43 5.78 8.42
CA GLY A 74 17.36 5.23 9.42
C GLY A 74 16.66 4.37 10.49
N GLU A 75 15.49 4.81 10.97
CA GLU A 75 14.68 4.04 11.93
C GLU A 75 14.21 2.70 11.35
N VAL A 76 13.69 2.71 10.12
CA VAL A 76 13.21 1.51 9.43
C VAL A 76 14.36 0.52 9.21
N LEU A 77 15.52 1.00 8.75
CA LEU A 77 16.69 0.16 8.52
C LEU A 77 17.24 -0.44 9.82
N GLY A 78 17.39 0.38 10.84
CA GLY A 78 17.99 -0.02 12.11
C GLY A 78 17.13 -1.02 12.88
N LYS A 79 15.80 -0.98 12.73
CA LYS A 79 14.89 -1.80 13.53
C LYS A 79 14.21 -2.93 12.77
N TYR A 80 13.88 -2.74 11.49
CA TYR A 80 12.90 -3.61 10.81
C TYR A 80 13.33 -4.11 9.43
N HIS A 81 14.09 -3.34 8.65
CA HIS A 81 14.32 -3.62 7.22
C HIS A 81 15.82 -3.71 6.86
N PRO A 82 16.43 -4.91 6.87
CA PRO A 82 17.86 -5.09 6.62
C PRO A 82 18.21 -5.05 5.11
N HIS A 83 17.90 -3.94 4.44
CA HIS A 83 18.13 -3.70 3.02
C HIS A 83 18.71 -2.30 2.77
N GLY A 84 18.86 -1.90 1.50
CA GLY A 84 19.38 -0.57 1.16
C GLY A 84 18.43 0.56 1.57
N ASP A 85 19.01 1.69 1.97
CA ASP A 85 18.29 2.92 2.33
C ASP A 85 17.46 3.47 1.17
N SER A 86 18.00 3.40 -0.06
CA SER A 86 17.28 3.79 -1.27
C SER A 86 15.96 3.03 -1.45
N SER A 87 15.94 1.72 -1.18
CA SER A 87 14.72 0.91 -1.34
C SER A 87 13.61 1.31 -0.36
N VAL A 88 13.98 1.71 0.86
CA VAL A 88 13.03 2.22 1.86
C VAL A 88 12.54 3.62 1.44
N TYR A 89 13.46 4.50 1.06
CA TYR A 89 13.13 5.86 0.66
C TYR A 89 12.23 5.89 -0.58
N ASP A 90 12.55 5.11 -1.62
CA ASP A 90 11.76 5.04 -2.85
C ASP A 90 10.36 4.46 -2.59
N ALA A 91 10.25 3.47 -1.70
CA ALA A 91 8.96 2.95 -1.28
C ALA A 91 8.13 4.00 -0.54
N MET A 92 8.75 4.77 0.36
CA MET A 92 8.10 5.87 1.07
C MET A 92 7.69 7.00 0.12
N VAL A 93 8.56 7.39 -0.80
CA VAL A 93 8.28 8.41 -1.82
C VAL A 93 7.07 8.01 -2.65
N ARG A 94 7.05 6.76 -3.14
CA ARG A 94 5.91 6.27 -3.91
C ARG A 94 4.61 6.34 -3.11
N MET A 95 4.63 6.01 -1.82
CA MET A 95 3.44 6.10 -0.95
C MET A 95 2.94 7.54 -0.70
N ALA A 96 3.75 8.55 -1.03
CA ALA A 96 3.40 9.97 -0.93
C ALA A 96 2.93 10.58 -2.26
N GLN A 97 3.17 9.91 -3.39
CA GLN A 97 2.80 10.40 -4.71
C GLN A 97 1.32 10.13 -5.00
N ASP A 98 0.54 11.19 -5.19
CA ASP A 98 -0.90 11.15 -5.51
C ASP A 98 -1.20 10.61 -6.92
N PHE A 99 -0.25 10.73 -7.85
CA PHE A 99 -0.31 10.08 -9.16
C PHE A 99 0.05 8.60 -9.15
N SER A 100 0.64 8.11 -8.05
CA SER A 100 1.03 6.70 -7.87
C SER A 100 0.03 5.92 -7.00
N LEU A 101 -0.43 6.49 -5.89
CA LEU A 101 -1.42 5.88 -5.02
C LEU A 101 -2.74 6.64 -5.11
N ARG A 102 -3.84 5.91 -5.27
CA ARG A 102 -5.19 6.47 -5.26
C ARG A 102 -5.54 7.16 -3.94
N LEU A 103 -4.93 6.68 -2.85
CA LEU A 103 -5.07 7.17 -1.50
C LEU A 103 -3.68 7.15 -0.83
N PRO A 104 -2.88 8.23 -0.97
CA PRO A 104 -1.54 8.30 -0.40
C PRO A 104 -1.53 7.99 1.10
N LEU A 105 -0.57 7.16 1.52
CA LEU A 105 -0.40 6.74 2.92
C LEU A 105 0.67 7.57 3.65
N VAL A 106 1.44 8.35 2.89
CA VAL A 106 2.44 9.27 3.38
C VAL A 106 2.08 10.67 2.90
N ASP A 107 2.23 11.65 3.77
CA ASP A 107 2.16 13.07 3.46
C ASP A 107 3.60 13.60 3.42
N GLY A 108 4.04 14.04 2.24
CA GLY A 108 5.41 14.44 1.95
C GLY A 108 5.56 15.96 1.77
N GLN A 109 6.62 16.53 2.34
CA GLN A 109 7.00 17.93 2.15
C GLN A 109 8.34 18.03 1.39
N GLY A 110 8.33 18.79 0.30
CA GLY A 110 9.45 18.95 -0.62
C GLY A 110 9.17 18.30 -1.98
N ASN A 111 10.21 18.09 -2.78
CA ASN A 111 10.07 17.43 -4.08
C ASN A 111 10.06 15.89 -3.93
N PHE A 112 8.90 15.28 -4.12
CA PHE A 112 8.67 13.83 -4.10
C PHE A 112 8.58 13.21 -5.51
N GLY A 113 9.09 13.92 -6.53
CA GLY A 113 9.03 13.52 -7.93
C GLY A 113 7.75 13.99 -8.62
N SER A 114 7.65 13.72 -9.90
CA SER A 114 6.55 14.19 -10.77
C SER A 114 6.08 13.11 -11.74
N VAL A 115 4.96 13.36 -12.42
CA VAL A 115 4.44 12.51 -13.51
C VAL A 115 5.39 12.50 -14.73
N ASP A 116 6.30 13.47 -14.81
CA ASP A 116 7.38 13.53 -15.80
C ASP A 116 8.53 12.57 -15.52
N ASN A 117 8.45 11.82 -14.42
CA ASN A 117 9.51 10.94 -13.93
C ASN A 117 10.76 11.73 -13.52
N ASP A 118 10.59 12.98 -13.09
CA ASP A 118 11.62 13.69 -12.36
C ASP A 118 11.89 12.93 -11.05
N PRO A 119 13.16 12.64 -10.74
CA PRO A 119 13.47 11.93 -9.52
C PRO A 119 13.10 12.78 -8.29
N PRO A 120 12.68 12.15 -7.18
CA PRO A 120 12.48 12.87 -5.93
C PRO A 120 13.80 13.50 -5.49
N ALA A 121 13.70 14.59 -4.72
CA ALA A 121 14.88 15.11 -4.02
C ALA A 121 15.43 14.05 -3.06
N ALA A 122 16.73 14.08 -2.78
CA ALA A 122 17.33 13.14 -1.84
C ALA A 122 16.70 13.24 -0.43
N MET A 123 16.67 12.13 0.32
CA MET A 123 16.04 12.02 1.65
C MET A 123 16.55 13.01 2.72
N ARG A 124 17.66 13.70 2.46
CA ARG A 124 18.18 14.78 3.31
C ARG A 124 17.38 16.09 3.18
N TYR A 125 16.68 16.28 2.06
CA TYR A 125 15.92 17.50 1.76
C TYR A 125 14.43 17.35 2.08
N THR A 126 13.87 16.17 1.83
CA THR A 126 12.44 15.91 2.02
C THR A 126 12.11 15.62 3.48
N GLU A 127 10.85 15.87 3.82
CA GLU A 127 10.25 15.53 5.10
C GLU A 127 8.94 14.78 4.87
N ALA A 128 8.53 13.96 5.84
CA ALA A 128 7.33 13.15 5.73
C ALA A 128 6.58 13.07 7.06
N ARG A 129 5.32 12.67 7.00
CA ARG A 129 4.49 12.18 8.11
C ARG A 129 3.39 11.27 7.57
N LEU A 130 2.67 10.58 8.45
CA LEU A 130 1.52 9.77 8.04
C LEU A 130 0.46 10.69 7.43
N SER A 131 -0.16 10.28 6.34
CA SER A 131 -1.39 10.92 5.89
C SER A 131 -2.52 10.63 6.88
N ALA A 132 -3.55 11.48 6.93
CA ALA A 132 -4.69 11.29 7.82
C ALA A 132 -5.33 9.91 7.70
N VAL A 133 -5.40 9.40 6.47
CA VAL A 133 -6.03 8.12 6.16
C VAL A 133 -5.15 6.91 6.48
N ALA A 134 -3.83 7.10 6.56
CA ALA A 134 -2.92 6.03 6.98
C ALA A 134 -3.07 5.66 8.46
N GLU A 135 -3.59 6.57 9.30
CA GLU A 135 -3.90 6.23 10.69
C GLU A 135 -4.89 5.07 10.78
N GLU A 136 -5.90 5.02 9.91
CA GLU A 136 -6.88 3.92 9.84
C GLU A 136 -6.24 2.55 9.55
N MET A 137 -5.03 2.53 9.01
CA MET A 137 -4.27 1.29 8.86
C MET A 137 -3.71 0.78 10.18
N LEU A 138 -3.40 1.68 11.12
CA LEU A 138 -2.68 1.43 12.38
C LEU A 138 -3.59 1.42 13.62
N VAL A 139 -4.84 1.92 13.51
CA VAL A 139 -5.76 1.99 14.66
C VAL A 139 -5.91 0.63 15.35
N ASN A 140 -5.82 0.64 16.69
CA ASN A 140 -5.92 -0.52 17.58
C ASN A 140 -4.71 -1.48 17.57
N ILE A 141 -3.57 -1.14 16.95
CA ILE A 141 -2.39 -2.03 16.87
C ILE A 141 -1.83 -2.46 18.25
N GLU A 142 -1.92 -1.59 19.25
CA GLU A 142 -1.49 -1.83 20.64
C GLU A 142 -2.46 -2.71 21.46
N GLN A 143 -3.61 -3.07 20.91
CA GLN A 143 -4.66 -3.83 21.61
C GLN A 143 -4.66 -5.31 21.21
N GLU A 144 -3.47 -5.87 20.96
CA GLU A 144 -3.28 -7.30 20.62
C GLU A 144 -4.13 -7.74 19.42
N THR A 145 -4.43 -6.84 18.47
CA THR A 145 -5.37 -7.13 17.37
C THR A 145 -4.77 -7.91 16.21
N VAL A 146 -3.44 -7.91 16.11
CA VAL A 146 -2.67 -8.56 15.05
C VAL A 146 -1.48 -9.29 15.66
N ASP A 147 -0.93 -10.25 14.92
CA ASP A 147 0.24 -11.00 15.37
C ASP A 147 1.53 -10.26 15.06
N PHE A 148 2.46 -10.34 16.00
CA PHE A 148 3.79 -9.77 15.91
C PHE A 148 4.84 -10.87 15.85
N ALA A 149 5.82 -10.70 14.97
CA ALA A 149 7.01 -11.54 14.87
C ALA A 149 8.22 -10.80 15.45
N GLU A 150 9.29 -11.53 15.75
CA GLU A 150 10.59 -10.93 16.01
C GLU A 150 11.11 -10.24 14.74
N ASN A 151 11.84 -9.15 14.92
CA ASN A 151 12.55 -8.49 13.83
C ASN A 151 13.78 -9.32 13.41
N PHE A 152 14.54 -8.81 12.43
CA PHE A 152 15.64 -9.55 11.81
C PHE A 152 16.80 -9.93 12.76
N ASP A 153 16.96 -9.23 13.90
CA ASP A 153 18.02 -9.49 14.89
C ASP A 153 17.49 -10.02 16.24
N GLY A 154 16.18 -10.27 16.35
CA GLY A 154 15.55 -10.81 17.55
C GLY A 154 15.43 -9.83 18.74
N THR A 155 15.78 -8.55 18.57
CA THR A 155 15.77 -7.58 19.67
C THR A 155 14.45 -6.83 19.83
N LEU A 156 13.65 -6.78 18.76
CA LEU A 156 12.37 -6.06 18.70
C LEU A 156 11.27 -6.93 18.10
N ARG A 157 10.03 -6.46 18.23
CA ARG A 157 8.87 -7.07 17.57
C ARG A 157 8.32 -6.15 16.49
N GLU A 158 7.82 -6.75 15.42
CA GLU A 158 7.14 -6.06 14.32
C GLU A 158 5.82 -6.75 13.93
N PRO A 159 4.81 -5.99 13.48
CA PRO A 159 3.53 -6.56 13.08
C PRO A 159 3.68 -7.35 11.77
N THR A 160 3.12 -8.56 11.73
CA THR A 160 3.07 -9.37 10.50
C THR A 160 2.08 -8.82 9.47
N VAL A 161 1.05 -8.13 9.95
CA VAL A 161 -0.03 -7.46 9.20
C VAL A 161 -0.50 -6.25 10.01
N LEU A 162 -0.95 -5.18 9.37
CA LEU A 162 -1.56 -4.05 10.09
C LEU A 162 -3.05 -4.28 10.37
N PRO A 163 -3.64 -3.68 11.43
CA PRO A 163 -5.07 -3.79 11.70
C PRO A 163 -5.98 -3.44 10.51
N ALA A 164 -5.55 -2.51 9.65
CA ALA A 164 -6.17 -2.16 8.37
C ALA A 164 -7.70 -2.01 8.43
N ARG A 165 -8.20 -0.88 8.92
CA ARG A 165 -9.65 -0.57 8.85
C ARG A 165 -10.12 -0.30 7.42
N LEU A 166 -9.20 0.00 6.52
CA LEU A 166 -9.47 0.23 5.10
C LEU A 166 -9.09 -0.99 4.26
N PRO A 167 -9.90 -1.35 3.24
CA PRO A 167 -9.57 -2.39 2.26
C PRO A 167 -8.49 -1.93 1.27
N ASN A 168 -7.30 -1.63 1.80
CA ASN A 168 -6.23 -0.93 1.12
C ASN A 168 -5.68 -1.66 -0.12
N LEU A 169 -5.71 -3.00 -0.14
CA LEU A 169 -5.27 -3.79 -1.30
C LEU A 169 -5.98 -3.38 -2.59
N LEU A 170 -7.31 -3.22 -2.54
CA LEU A 170 -8.10 -2.85 -3.71
C LEU A 170 -8.08 -1.34 -3.93
N ILE A 171 -8.13 -0.54 -2.87
CA ILE A 171 -8.12 0.93 -2.97
C ILE A 171 -6.86 1.43 -3.65
N ASN A 172 -5.69 1.06 -3.13
CA ASN A 172 -4.41 1.54 -3.65
C ASN A 172 -3.81 0.63 -4.73
N GLY A 173 -4.33 -0.58 -4.88
CA GLY A 173 -3.76 -1.57 -5.78
C GLY A 173 -2.38 -2.05 -5.30
N ALA A 174 -1.73 -2.85 -6.14
CA ALA A 174 -0.38 -3.34 -5.87
C ALA A 174 0.29 -3.75 -7.18
N SER A 175 1.58 -3.47 -7.31
CA SER A 175 2.39 -3.95 -8.42
C SER A 175 3.68 -4.56 -7.87
N GLY A 176 4.14 -5.66 -8.42
CA GLY A 176 5.35 -6.34 -7.95
C GLY A 176 5.78 -7.49 -8.84
N ILE A 177 7.10 -7.67 -8.96
CA ILE A 177 7.71 -8.76 -9.71
C ILE A 177 8.44 -9.64 -8.69
N ALA A 178 8.03 -10.90 -8.60
CA ALA A 178 8.64 -11.91 -7.75
C ALA A 178 9.39 -12.94 -8.60
N VAL A 179 9.79 -14.06 -8.01
CA VAL A 179 10.40 -15.17 -8.76
C VAL A 179 9.28 -16.06 -9.35
N GLY A 180 9.24 -16.15 -10.68
CA GLY A 180 8.27 -16.98 -11.42
C GLY A 180 6.82 -16.43 -11.44
N MET A 181 6.58 -15.27 -10.83
CA MET A 181 5.25 -14.66 -10.75
C MET A 181 5.32 -13.14 -10.61
N ALA A 182 4.21 -12.46 -10.89
CA ALA A 182 4.07 -11.02 -10.70
C ALA A 182 2.65 -10.69 -10.21
N THR A 183 2.48 -9.52 -9.64
CA THR A 183 1.17 -8.95 -9.27
C THR A 183 1.01 -7.59 -9.91
N ASN A 184 -0.20 -7.30 -10.38
CA ASN A 184 -0.61 -6.01 -10.92
C ASN A 184 -2.10 -5.81 -10.67
N ILE A 185 -2.44 -5.38 -9.46
CA ILE A 185 -3.79 -5.06 -9.00
C ILE A 185 -4.03 -3.56 -9.24
N PRO A 186 -5.06 -3.18 -10.01
CA PRO A 186 -5.37 -1.77 -10.24
C PRO A 186 -5.98 -1.13 -8.98
N PRO A 187 -5.82 0.20 -8.78
CA PRO A 187 -6.50 0.94 -7.73
C PRO A 187 -7.99 1.11 -8.00
N HIS A 188 -8.77 1.35 -6.94
CA HIS A 188 -10.23 1.47 -6.99
C HIS A 188 -10.72 2.62 -6.12
N ASN A 189 -11.95 3.04 -6.40
CA ASN A 189 -12.60 4.10 -5.65
C ASN A 189 -12.87 3.64 -4.20
N PRO A 190 -12.41 4.38 -3.16
CA PRO A 190 -12.62 4.00 -1.77
C PRO A 190 -14.09 3.79 -1.40
N THR A 191 -14.98 4.65 -1.91
CA THR A 191 -16.42 4.57 -1.62
C THR A 191 -17.03 3.29 -2.20
N GLU A 192 -16.69 2.96 -3.45
CA GLU A 192 -17.19 1.74 -4.09
C GLU A 192 -16.70 0.48 -3.37
N ILE A 193 -15.43 0.43 -2.98
CA ILE A 193 -14.89 -0.72 -2.25
C ILE A 193 -15.51 -0.84 -0.84
N CYS A 194 -15.64 0.25 -0.10
CA CYS A 194 -16.30 0.23 1.21
C CYS A 194 -17.78 -0.21 1.11
N ASN A 195 -18.51 0.27 0.11
CA ASN A 195 -19.89 -0.15 -0.14
C ASN A 195 -19.97 -1.64 -0.53
N ALA A 196 -19.00 -2.15 -1.27
CA ALA A 196 -18.92 -3.57 -1.64
C ALA A 196 -18.61 -4.45 -0.42
N VAL A 197 -17.76 -3.99 0.50
CA VAL A 197 -17.51 -4.64 1.80
C VAL A 197 -18.81 -4.70 2.61
N ILE A 198 -19.55 -3.59 2.73
CA ILE A 198 -20.84 -3.55 3.44
C ILE A 198 -21.83 -4.54 2.81
N LYS A 199 -21.97 -4.50 1.48
CA LYS A 199 -22.85 -5.42 0.75
C LYS A 199 -22.50 -6.89 1.00
N LEU A 200 -21.20 -7.22 1.06
CA LEU A 200 -20.74 -8.59 1.31
C LEU A 200 -20.97 -9.03 2.77
N ILE A 201 -20.94 -8.10 3.73
CA ILE A 201 -21.30 -8.37 5.12
C ILE A 201 -22.80 -8.68 5.23
N ASP A 202 -23.65 -7.90 4.56
CA ASP A 202 -25.11 -8.08 4.59
C ASP A 202 -25.57 -9.31 3.78
N ASP A 203 -24.85 -9.66 2.72
CA ASP A 203 -25.17 -10.74 1.78
C ASP A 203 -23.88 -11.48 1.37
N PRO A 204 -23.41 -12.46 2.18
CA PRO A 204 -22.17 -13.20 1.91
C PRO A 204 -22.17 -13.98 0.59
N ASP A 205 -23.36 -14.34 0.10
CA ASP A 205 -23.55 -15.14 -1.12
C ASP A 205 -23.62 -14.29 -2.39
N VAL A 206 -23.61 -12.94 -2.27
CA VAL A 206 -23.63 -12.01 -3.41
C VAL A 206 -22.63 -12.43 -4.49
N SER A 207 -23.08 -12.50 -5.75
CA SER A 207 -22.22 -12.88 -6.86
C SER A 207 -21.22 -11.77 -7.19
N VAL A 208 -20.17 -12.11 -7.96
CA VAL A 208 -19.23 -11.11 -8.49
C VAL A 208 -19.96 -10.06 -9.32
N GLU A 209 -20.95 -10.45 -10.12
CA GLU A 209 -21.79 -9.51 -10.89
C GLU A 209 -22.63 -8.61 -9.99
N GLY A 210 -23.11 -9.11 -8.85
CA GLY A 210 -23.79 -8.29 -7.85
C GLY A 210 -22.86 -7.21 -7.29
N LEU A 211 -21.62 -7.57 -6.98
CA LEU A 211 -20.58 -6.63 -6.52
C LEU A 211 -20.18 -5.64 -7.60
N MET A 212 -20.14 -6.04 -8.87
CA MET A 212 -19.82 -5.17 -10.01
C MET A 212 -20.86 -4.06 -10.27
N LYS A 213 -22.07 -4.18 -9.71
CA LYS A 213 -23.04 -3.07 -9.72
C LYS A 213 -22.61 -1.92 -8.80
N ILE A 214 -21.75 -2.21 -7.83
CA ILE A 214 -21.19 -1.26 -6.86
C ILE A 214 -19.78 -0.85 -7.30
N VAL A 215 -18.90 -1.84 -7.53
CA VAL A 215 -17.53 -1.64 -8.00
C VAL A 215 -17.52 -1.65 -9.52
N LYS A 216 -17.60 -0.47 -10.12
CA LYS A 216 -17.80 -0.32 -11.57
C LYS A 216 -16.55 -0.67 -12.36
N GLY A 217 -15.38 -0.48 -11.75
CA GLY A 217 -14.09 -0.69 -12.36
C GLY A 217 -12.97 -0.08 -11.53
N PRO A 218 -11.72 -0.15 -12.02
CA PRO A 218 -10.63 0.65 -11.48
C PRO A 218 -10.91 2.15 -11.47
N ASP A 219 -10.33 2.83 -10.49
CA ASP A 219 -10.33 4.29 -10.37
C ASP A 219 -8.87 4.72 -10.25
N PHE A 220 -8.26 5.07 -11.39
CA PHE A 220 -6.84 5.41 -11.43
C PHE A 220 -6.59 6.82 -10.89
N PRO A 221 -5.53 7.03 -10.10
CA PRO A 221 -5.19 8.36 -9.59
C PRO A 221 -4.95 9.41 -10.69
N THR A 222 -4.55 8.98 -11.89
CA THR A 222 -4.32 9.85 -13.05
C THR A 222 -5.57 10.14 -13.88
N GLY A 223 -6.74 9.62 -13.47
CA GLY A 223 -7.99 9.73 -14.22
C GLY A 223 -7.98 8.87 -15.49
N ALA A 224 -8.19 9.53 -16.64
CA ALA A 224 -8.33 8.97 -17.97
C ALA A 224 -9.65 8.20 -18.17
N THR A 225 -9.80 7.57 -19.34
CA THR A 225 -11.03 6.86 -19.73
C THR A 225 -10.74 5.38 -19.94
N ILE A 226 -11.47 4.51 -19.22
CA ILE A 226 -11.44 3.08 -19.47
C ILE A 226 -12.33 2.75 -20.68
N MET A 227 -11.78 1.99 -21.63
CA MET A 227 -12.45 1.62 -22.87
C MET A 227 -13.04 0.20 -22.76
N GLY A 228 -14.36 0.11 -22.59
CA GLY A 228 -15.08 -1.16 -22.50
C GLY A 228 -15.01 -1.82 -21.11
N GLY A 229 -15.89 -2.81 -20.87
CA GLY A 229 -16.04 -3.47 -19.57
C GLY A 229 -15.53 -4.92 -19.49
N GLU A 230 -15.20 -5.55 -20.62
CA GLU A 230 -14.82 -6.97 -20.66
C GLU A 230 -13.54 -7.25 -19.88
N GLY A 231 -12.52 -6.40 -20.03
CA GLY A 231 -11.27 -6.49 -19.29
C GLY A 231 -11.46 -6.42 -17.77
N ILE A 232 -12.36 -5.54 -17.32
CA ILE A 232 -12.73 -5.38 -15.91
C ILE A 232 -13.43 -6.65 -15.42
N ARG A 233 -14.43 -7.14 -16.17
CA ARG A 233 -15.18 -8.36 -15.84
C ARG A 233 -14.25 -9.55 -15.68
N ASN A 234 -13.34 -9.76 -16.64
CA ASN A 234 -12.36 -10.85 -16.59
C ASN A 234 -11.44 -10.73 -15.37
N ALA A 235 -10.91 -9.53 -15.10
CA ALA A 235 -10.06 -9.27 -13.93
C ALA A 235 -10.80 -9.62 -12.62
N TYR A 236 -12.05 -9.20 -12.48
CA TYR A 236 -12.81 -9.45 -11.26
C TYR A 236 -13.28 -10.89 -11.08
N MET A 237 -13.53 -11.61 -12.17
CA MET A 237 -14.01 -13.00 -12.13
C MET A 237 -12.89 -14.03 -12.03
N THR A 238 -11.73 -13.74 -12.60
CA THR A 238 -10.64 -14.71 -12.74
C THR A 238 -9.34 -14.28 -12.08
N GLY A 239 -9.26 -13.01 -11.65
CA GLY A 239 -8.04 -12.37 -11.20
C GLY A 239 -7.15 -11.87 -12.35
N ARG A 240 -7.52 -12.08 -13.62
CA ARG A 240 -6.73 -11.62 -14.78
C ARG A 240 -7.60 -10.93 -15.83
N GLY A 241 -7.13 -9.81 -16.37
CA GLY A 241 -7.86 -9.09 -17.40
C GLY A 241 -7.05 -7.98 -18.04
N GLN A 242 -7.37 -7.64 -19.29
CA GLN A 242 -6.71 -6.58 -20.03
C GLN A 242 -7.62 -5.36 -20.12
N ILE A 243 -7.25 -4.27 -19.45
CA ILE A 243 -8.07 -3.07 -19.32
C ILE A 243 -7.46 -1.97 -20.18
N ILE A 244 -8.15 -1.56 -21.24
CA ILE A 244 -7.68 -0.50 -22.13
C ILE A 244 -7.99 0.85 -21.50
N VAL A 245 -6.97 1.70 -21.36
CA VAL A 245 -7.07 3.03 -20.75
C VAL A 245 -6.60 4.06 -21.76
N ARG A 246 -7.41 5.10 -21.96
CA ARG A 246 -7.22 6.15 -22.97
C ARG A 246 -7.14 7.51 -22.30
N ALA A 247 -6.12 8.29 -22.67
CA ALA A 247 -5.94 9.67 -22.27
C ALA A 247 -7.18 10.51 -22.59
N LYS A 248 -7.55 11.39 -21.68
CA LYS A 248 -8.62 12.37 -21.91
C LYS A 248 -8.04 13.50 -22.73
N ALA A 249 -8.62 13.71 -23.91
CA ALA A 249 -8.20 14.74 -24.82
C ALA A 249 -9.40 15.42 -25.47
N LEU A 250 -9.28 16.73 -25.71
CA LEU A 250 -10.28 17.56 -26.36
C LEU A 250 -9.65 18.25 -27.57
N ILE A 251 -10.48 18.56 -28.57
CA ILE A 251 -10.08 19.31 -29.76
C ILE A 251 -10.64 20.72 -29.63
N GLU A 252 -9.77 21.71 -29.73
CA GLU A 252 -10.11 23.13 -29.59
C GLU A 252 -9.65 23.92 -30.82
N PRO A 253 -10.38 24.98 -31.23
CA PRO A 253 -9.85 25.96 -32.16
C PRO A 253 -8.74 26.80 -31.49
N MET A 254 -7.72 27.17 -32.25
CA MET A 254 -6.71 28.12 -31.78
C MET A 254 -7.26 29.56 -31.81
N GLU A 255 -6.82 30.42 -30.89
CA GLU A 255 -7.25 31.83 -30.84
C GLU A 255 -6.85 32.64 -32.09
N ARG A 256 -5.75 32.26 -32.75
CA ARG A 256 -5.25 32.94 -33.95
C ARG A 256 -5.11 31.97 -35.11
N GLY A 257 -5.84 32.26 -36.18
CA GLY A 257 -5.83 31.48 -37.44
C GLY A 257 -6.85 30.36 -37.47
N ASN A 258 -7.13 29.84 -38.67
CA ASN A 258 -8.07 28.73 -38.89
C ASN A 258 -7.41 27.37 -38.59
N ARG A 259 -6.80 27.23 -37.40
CA ARG A 259 -6.04 26.06 -36.94
C ARG A 259 -6.68 25.46 -35.70
N MET A 260 -6.47 24.17 -35.50
CA MET A 260 -6.99 23.39 -34.38
C MET A 260 -5.85 22.87 -33.52
N GLN A 261 -6.13 22.59 -32.26
CA GLN A 261 -5.20 21.97 -31.31
C GLN A 261 -5.87 20.82 -30.57
N ILE A 262 -5.07 19.85 -30.13
CA ILE A 262 -5.50 18.77 -29.25
C ILE A 262 -4.93 19.06 -27.86
N ILE A 263 -5.81 19.10 -26.86
CA ILE A 263 -5.46 19.31 -25.46
C ILE A 263 -5.60 17.99 -24.73
N VAL A 264 -4.50 17.48 -24.17
CA VAL A 264 -4.50 16.29 -23.31
C VAL A 264 -4.47 16.73 -21.84
N SER A 265 -5.45 16.29 -21.07
CA SER A 265 -5.63 16.72 -19.67
C SER A 265 -5.45 15.59 -18.64
N GLU A 266 -5.55 14.33 -19.06
CA GLU A 266 -5.38 13.16 -18.19
C GLU A 266 -4.70 12.04 -18.98
N LEU A 267 -3.83 11.26 -18.32
CA LEU A 267 -3.07 10.17 -18.95
C LEU A 267 -3.41 8.80 -18.35
N PRO A 268 -3.25 7.71 -19.13
CA PRO A 268 -3.34 6.37 -18.58
C PRO A 268 -2.35 6.16 -17.42
N TYR A 269 -2.75 5.34 -16.46
CA TYR A 269 -1.96 5.07 -15.26
C TYR A 269 -0.57 4.52 -15.59
N GLN A 270 0.45 4.97 -14.85
CA GLN A 270 1.87 4.64 -15.03
C GLN A 270 2.50 5.08 -16.37
N VAL A 271 1.82 5.94 -17.14
CA VAL A 271 2.42 6.58 -18.32
C VAL A 271 3.24 7.78 -17.88
N ASN A 272 4.52 7.81 -18.30
CA ASN A 272 5.38 8.97 -18.15
C ASN A 272 5.00 10.03 -19.20
N LYS A 273 4.69 11.25 -18.74
CA LYS A 273 4.25 12.37 -19.60
C LYS A 273 5.39 12.84 -20.52
N ALA A 274 6.57 13.14 -20.00
CA ALA A 274 7.74 13.54 -20.81
C ALA A 274 8.09 12.51 -21.90
N ALA A 275 8.10 11.21 -21.58
CA ALA A 275 8.38 10.15 -22.55
C ALA A 275 7.27 10.02 -23.61
N MET A 276 6.01 10.27 -23.24
CA MET A 276 4.91 10.35 -24.20
C MET A 276 5.12 11.53 -25.16
N VAL A 277 5.44 12.72 -24.64
CA VAL A 277 5.70 13.93 -25.45
C VAL A 277 6.87 13.70 -26.41
N GLU A 278 7.98 13.14 -25.93
CA GLU A 278 9.15 12.80 -26.75
C GLU A 278 8.78 11.84 -27.89
N LYS A 279 7.99 10.80 -27.59
CA LYS A 279 7.53 9.84 -28.60
C LYS A 279 6.60 10.48 -29.64
N ILE A 280 5.73 11.41 -29.24
CA ILE A 280 4.89 12.16 -30.20
C ILE A 280 5.78 13.01 -31.11
N ALA A 281 6.76 13.73 -30.54
CA ALA A 281 7.69 14.56 -31.31
C ALA A 281 8.52 13.74 -32.31
N MET A 282 8.99 12.56 -31.91
CA MET A 282 9.69 11.60 -32.78
C MET A 282 8.80 11.15 -33.95
N LEU A 283 7.56 10.74 -33.68
CA LEU A 283 6.63 10.31 -34.72
C LEU A 283 6.24 11.43 -35.69
N ALA A 284 6.17 12.67 -35.22
CA ALA A 284 5.95 13.84 -36.07
C ALA A 284 7.16 14.11 -36.96
N LYS A 285 8.38 14.06 -36.40
CA LYS A 285 9.64 14.23 -37.14
C LYS A 285 9.83 13.17 -38.23
N ASP A 286 9.48 11.92 -37.93
CA ASP A 286 9.57 10.79 -38.85
C ASP A 286 8.42 10.75 -39.88
N LYS A 287 7.55 11.77 -39.89
CA LYS A 287 6.34 11.87 -40.73
C LYS A 287 5.38 10.68 -40.61
N ARG A 288 5.44 9.95 -39.49
CA ARG A 288 4.47 8.90 -39.13
C ARG A 288 3.18 9.49 -38.56
N LEU A 289 3.28 10.67 -37.94
CA LEU A 289 2.17 11.52 -37.53
C LEU A 289 2.27 12.86 -38.26
N ASP A 290 1.86 12.87 -39.53
CA ASP A 290 1.88 14.09 -40.34
C ASP A 290 0.70 15.01 -39.97
N GLY A 291 0.96 16.31 -39.82
CA GLY A 291 -0.07 17.30 -39.46
C GLY A 291 0.10 17.95 -38.08
N ILE A 292 1.02 17.46 -37.25
CA ILE A 292 1.44 18.13 -36.01
C ILE A 292 2.42 19.25 -36.36
N SER A 293 2.19 20.46 -35.86
CA SER A 293 3.09 21.61 -36.04
C SER A 293 4.00 21.83 -34.84
N GLU A 294 3.45 21.71 -33.63
CA GLU A 294 4.15 22.01 -32.39
C GLU A 294 3.53 21.20 -31.23
N ILE A 295 4.35 20.90 -30.22
CA ILE A 295 3.92 20.24 -29.00
C ILE A 295 4.46 21.06 -27.83
N ARG A 296 3.58 21.43 -26.90
CA ARG A 296 3.94 22.16 -25.69
C ARG A 296 3.39 21.45 -24.46
N ASP A 297 4.18 21.47 -23.40
CA ASP A 297 3.72 21.09 -22.07
C ASP A 297 3.42 22.38 -21.30
N GLU A 298 2.13 22.66 -21.14
CA GLU A 298 1.59 23.81 -20.39
C GLU A 298 1.07 23.35 -19.02
N SER A 299 1.52 22.18 -18.52
CA SER A 299 1.14 21.69 -17.21
C SER A 299 1.71 22.57 -16.11
N ASP A 300 0.89 22.84 -15.09
CA ASP A 300 1.26 23.62 -13.92
C ASP A 300 0.83 22.90 -12.62
N ARG A 301 0.72 23.65 -11.53
CA ARG A 301 0.25 23.11 -10.24
C ARG A 301 -1.25 22.82 -10.22
N ASP A 302 -2.03 23.46 -11.09
CA ASP A 302 -3.49 23.38 -11.12
C ASP A 302 -3.99 22.28 -12.07
N GLY A 303 -3.14 21.79 -12.97
CA GLY A 303 -3.44 20.57 -13.72
C GLY A 303 -2.46 20.24 -14.85
N MET A 304 -2.66 19.05 -15.41
CA MET A 304 -1.94 18.61 -16.59
C MET A 304 -2.55 19.23 -17.85
N ARG A 305 -1.71 19.78 -18.72
CA ARG A 305 -2.11 20.33 -20.01
C ARG A 305 -1.01 20.15 -21.05
N VAL A 306 -1.12 19.10 -21.86
CA VAL A 306 -0.24 18.92 -23.03
C VAL A 306 -0.98 19.39 -24.28
N VAL A 307 -0.41 20.38 -24.97
CA VAL A 307 -0.98 21.00 -26.17
C VAL A 307 -0.27 20.47 -27.41
N ILE A 308 -1.04 19.94 -28.34
CA ILE A 308 -0.55 19.46 -29.64
C ILE A 308 -1.22 20.31 -30.71
N GLU A 309 -0.49 21.26 -31.27
CA GLU A 309 -0.99 22.10 -32.34
C GLU A 309 -0.97 21.37 -33.69
N LEU A 310 -1.99 21.64 -34.51
CA LEU A 310 -2.11 21.05 -35.83
C LEU A 310 -1.86 22.09 -36.93
N ARG A 311 -1.33 21.64 -38.06
CA ARG A 311 -1.19 22.46 -39.28
C ARG A 311 -2.58 22.74 -39.88
N ALA A 312 -2.71 23.87 -40.58
CA ALA A 312 -3.93 24.21 -41.30
C ALA A 312 -4.31 23.11 -42.32
N GLY A 313 -5.60 22.80 -42.42
CA GLY A 313 -6.12 21.74 -43.32
C GLY A 313 -6.00 20.31 -42.77
N THR A 314 -5.41 20.11 -41.59
CA THR A 314 -5.33 18.79 -40.94
C THR A 314 -6.69 18.40 -40.34
N GLN A 315 -7.10 17.13 -40.48
CA GLN A 315 -8.29 16.60 -39.81
C GLN A 315 -7.98 16.19 -38.35
N PRO A 316 -8.45 16.92 -37.32
CA PRO A 316 -8.00 16.71 -35.94
C PRO A 316 -8.35 15.32 -35.39
N MET A 317 -9.53 14.80 -35.73
CA MET A 317 -9.99 13.48 -35.28
C MET A 317 -9.09 12.34 -35.81
N VAL A 318 -8.54 12.48 -37.02
CA VAL A 318 -7.61 11.50 -37.59
C VAL A 318 -6.29 11.50 -36.82
N ILE A 319 -5.76 12.68 -36.51
CA ILE A 319 -4.54 12.81 -35.71
C ILE A 319 -4.75 12.25 -34.31
N LEU A 320 -5.86 12.59 -33.65
CA LEU A 320 -6.17 12.08 -32.31
C LEU A 320 -6.27 10.55 -32.28
N ASN A 321 -6.92 9.94 -33.27
CA ASN A 321 -6.98 8.47 -33.37
C ASN A 321 -5.60 7.84 -33.61
N ASN A 322 -4.77 8.47 -34.45
CA ASN A 322 -3.41 8.00 -34.68
C ASN A 322 -2.52 8.17 -33.44
N LEU A 323 -2.69 9.25 -32.67
CA LEU A 323 -2.02 9.45 -31.38
C LEU A 323 -2.37 8.30 -30.42
N TYR A 324 -3.65 7.97 -30.25
CA TYR A 324 -4.06 6.82 -29.44
C TYR A 324 -3.46 5.50 -29.92
N LYS A 325 -3.35 5.28 -31.24
CA LYS A 325 -2.83 4.03 -31.79
C LYS A 325 -1.32 3.90 -31.67
N LEU A 326 -0.58 4.99 -31.80
CA LEU A 326 0.88 4.98 -31.97
C LEU A 326 1.64 5.40 -30.71
N THR A 327 0.97 6.00 -29.73
CA THR A 327 1.61 6.55 -28.53
C THR A 327 0.98 6.00 -27.25
N PRO A 328 1.63 6.20 -26.08
CA PRO A 328 1.09 5.82 -24.78
C PRO A 328 -0.18 6.59 -24.38
N MET A 329 -0.70 7.51 -25.21
CA MET A 329 -2.01 8.14 -24.99
C MET A 329 -3.15 7.11 -24.96
N GLN A 330 -2.96 5.91 -25.48
CA GLN A 330 -3.78 4.77 -25.11
C GLN A 330 -2.85 3.61 -24.73
N SER A 331 -3.09 3.03 -23.57
CA SER A 331 -2.30 1.91 -23.06
C SER A 331 -3.22 0.82 -22.52
N SER A 332 -2.61 -0.32 -22.20
CA SER A 332 -3.30 -1.47 -21.63
C SER A 332 -2.77 -1.73 -20.23
N PHE A 333 -3.66 -1.67 -19.24
CA PHE A 333 -3.38 -2.16 -17.90
C PHE A 333 -3.68 -3.67 -17.85
N SER A 334 -2.62 -4.47 -17.79
CA SER A 334 -2.74 -5.93 -17.66
C SER A 334 -2.92 -6.29 -16.19
N ALA A 335 -4.17 -6.43 -15.75
CA ALA A 335 -4.51 -6.83 -14.39
C ALA A 335 -4.11 -8.29 -14.15
N ASN A 336 -3.39 -8.52 -13.06
CA ASN A 336 -3.03 -9.84 -12.54
C ASN A 336 -3.08 -9.78 -11.02
N MET A 337 -4.25 -10.11 -10.48
CA MET A 337 -4.58 -9.98 -9.06
C MET A 337 -3.98 -11.13 -8.27
N LEU A 338 -2.73 -10.97 -7.86
CA LEU A 338 -1.97 -11.95 -7.07
C LEU A 338 -1.60 -11.33 -5.71
N ALA A 339 -1.92 -12.03 -4.62
CA ALA A 339 -1.56 -11.60 -3.26
C ALA A 339 -1.20 -12.81 -2.39
N LEU A 340 -0.62 -12.56 -1.22
CA LEU A 340 -0.38 -13.59 -0.21
C LEU A 340 -1.67 -13.82 0.59
N VAL A 341 -2.16 -15.05 0.56
CA VAL A 341 -3.31 -15.52 1.34
C VAL A 341 -2.82 -16.64 2.24
N GLY A 342 -2.84 -16.43 3.56
CA GLY A 342 -2.26 -17.37 4.52
C GLY A 342 -0.77 -17.64 4.27
N GLY A 343 -0.02 -16.61 3.83
CA GLY A 343 1.42 -16.72 3.52
C GLY A 343 1.75 -17.36 2.16
N MET A 344 0.75 -17.79 1.39
CA MET A 344 0.95 -18.41 0.07
C MET A 344 0.47 -17.50 -1.07
N PRO A 345 1.21 -17.40 -2.19
CA PRO A 345 0.78 -16.61 -3.33
C PRO A 345 -0.46 -17.25 -3.98
N ARG A 346 -1.54 -16.47 -4.14
CA ARG A 346 -2.78 -16.90 -4.79
C ARG A 346 -3.29 -15.84 -5.74
N ILE A 347 -3.82 -16.30 -6.88
CA ILE A 347 -4.63 -15.45 -7.75
C ILE A 347 -5.98 -15.27 -7.06
N ILE A 348 -6.43 -14.03 -6.94
CA ILE A 348 -7.65 -13.67 -6.21
C ILE A 348 -8.63 -12.94 -7.12
N THR A 349 -9.91 -13.22 -6.94
CA THR A 349 -11.02 -12.50 -7.59
C THR A 349 -11.41 -11.28 -6.77
N LEU A 350 -12.26 -10.40 -7.32
CA LEU A 350 -12.80 -9.26 -6.55
C LEU A 350 -13.51 -9.73 -5.28
N LYS A 351 -14.42 -10.71 -5.41
CA LYS A 351 -15.16 -11.26 -4.27
C LYS A 351 -14.21 -11.87 -3.25
N TYR A 352 -13.22 -12.66 -3.70
CA TYR A 352 -12.32 -13.33 -2.78
C TYR A 352 -11.44 -12.35 -2.00
N ALA A 353 -10.93 -11.30 -2.65
CA ALA A 353 -10.20 -10.23 -1.97
C ALA A 353 -11.05 -9.55 -0.87
N LEU A 354 -12.31 -9.25 -1.16
CA LEU A 354 -13.24 -8.65 -0.20
C LEU A 354 -13.57 -9.61 0.96
N GLN A 355 -13.75 -10.90 0.67
CA GLN A 355 -14.01 -11.93 1.69
C GLN A 355 -12.83 -12.06 2.67
N GLU A 356 -11.61 -12.16 2.17
CA GLU A 356 -10.41 -12.23 3.01
C GLU A 356 -10.26 -10.97 3.89
N PHE A 357 -10.58 -9.79 3.36
CA PHE A 357 -10.62 -8.55 4.14
C PHE A 357 -11.68 -8.59 5.24
N VAL A 358 -12.92 -9.00 4.93
CA VAL A 358 -14.01 -9.10 5.92
C VAL A 358 -13.67 -10.08 7.03
N GLU A 359 -13.16 -11.27 6.69
CA GLU A 359 -12.75 -12.27 7.68
C GLU A 359 -11.62 -11.76 8.57
N PHE A 360 -10.63 -11.09 7.99
CA PHE A 360 -9.57 -10.43 8.77
C PHE A 360 -10.14 -9.37 9.72
N ARG A 361 -11.05 -8.52 9.26
CA ARG A 361 -11.70 -7.50 10.10
C ARG A 361 -12.50 -8.12 11.25
N ARG A 362 -13.18 -9.25 11.03
CA ARG A 362 -13.87 -10.00 12.10
C ARG A 362 -12.89 -10.43 13.19
N VAL A 363 -11.71 -10.94 12.80
CA VAL A 363 -10.65 -11.32 13.75
C VAL A 363 -10.15 -10.11 14.54
N VAL A 364 -9.83 -9.01 13.86
CA VAL A 364 -9.33 -7.78 14.51
C VAL A 364 -10.35 -7.24 15.51
N VAL A 365 -11.62 -7.12 15.13
CA VAL A 365 -12.68 -6.59 16.01
C VAL A 365 -12.91 -7.50 17.22
N ARG A 366 -12.88 -8.82 17.03
CA ARG A 366 -13.00 -9.78 18.13
C ARG A 366 -11.85 -9.63 19.13
N ARG A 367 -10.60 -9.66 18.65
CA ARG A 367 -9.40 -9.53 19.51
C ARG A 367 -9.38 -8.20 20.26
N ARG A 368 -9.76 -7.10 19.60
CA ARG A 368 -9.93 -5.79 20.26
C ARG A 368 -10.94 -5.87 21.40
N SER A 369 -12.10 -6.47 21.14
CA SER A 369 -13.18 -6.58 22.13
C SER A 369 -12.78 -7.47 23.32
N GLU A 370 -12.06 -8.56 23.05
CA GLU A 370 -11.48 -9.43 24.09
C GLU A 370 -10.43 -8.70 24.94
N TYR A 371 -9.56 -7.90 24.31
CA TYR A 371 -8.58 -7.06 25.01
C TYR A 371 -9.27 -6.04 25.92
N GLU A 372 -10.26 -5.31 25.39
CA GLU A 372 -11.04 -4.32 26.14
C GLU A 372 -11.81 -4.96 27.30
N LEU A 373 -12.40 -6.14 27.09
CA LEU A 373 -13.07 -6.91 28.14
C LEU A 373 -12.10 -7.35 29.24
N ARG A 374 -10.89 -7.81 28.88
CA ARG A 374 -9.84 -8.20 29.84
C ARG A 374 -9.45 -7.01 30.71
N ARG A 375 -9.14 -5.87 30.09
CA ARG A 375 -8.80 -4.62 30.77
C ARG A 375 -9.91 -4.09 31.67
N ALA A 376 -11.16 -4.18 31.21
CA ALA A 376 -12.32 -3.77 32.00
C ALA A 376 -12.51 -4.66 33.23
N ARG A 377 -12.33 -5.99 33.10
CA ARG A 377 -12.38 -6.94 34.22
C ARG A 377 -11.25 -6.71 35.22
N ASP A 378 -10.02 -6.51 34.75
CA ASP A 378 -8.88 -6.21 35.62
C ASP A 378 -9.12 -4.92 36.40
N ARG A 379 -9.65 -3.88 35.73
CA ARG A 379 -9.98 -2.61 36.39
C ARG A 379 -11.13 -2.77 37.39
N ALA A 380 -12.17 -3.52 37.05
CA ALA A 380 -13.29 -3.80 37.95
C ALA A 380 -12.83 -4.56 39.21
N HIS A 381 -11.92 -5.51 39.06
CA HIS A 381 -11.32 -6.25 40.17
C HIS A 381 -10.57 -5.31 41.14
N ILE A 382 -9.71 -4.42 40.61
CA ILE A 382 -9.02 -3.41 41.44
C ILE A 382 -10.01 -2.47 42.14
N LEU A 383 -11.04 -2.01 41.43
CA LEU A 383 -12.06 -1.12 42.01
C LEU A 383 -12.89 -1.80 43.12
N ALA A 384 -13.17 -3.10 42.98
CA ALA A 384 -13.84 -3.88 44.02
C ALA A 384 -13.01 -3.91 45.31
N GLY A 385 -11.70 -4.21 45.20
CA GLY A 385 -10.77 -4.19 46.34
C GLY A 385 -10.65 -2.81 46.97
N LEU A 386 -10.54 -1.74 46.17
CA LEU A 386 -10.52 -0.37 46.68
C LEU A 386 -11.82 0.01 47.40
N ARG A 387 -12.97 -0.44 46.91
CA ARG A 387 -14.26 -0.20 47.58
C ARG A 387 -14.31 -0.86 48.96
N ILE A 388 -13.84 -2.10 49.07
CA ILE A 388 -13.73 -2.82 50.36
C ILE A 388 -12.77 -2.07 51.28
N ALA A 389 -11.62 -1.64 50.77
CA ALA A 389 -10.62 -0.92 51.55
C ALA A 389 -11.14 0.42 52.08
N VAL A 390 -11.84 1.20 51.26
CA VAL A 390 -12.45 2.47 51.67
C VAL A 390 -13.56 2.25 52.70
N GLY A 391 -14.36 1.18 52.55
CA GLY A 391 -15.38 0.82 53.55
C GLY A 391 -14.80 0.37 54.90
N ASN A 392 -13.51 0.00 54.95
CA ASN A 392 -12.82 -0.51 56.14
C ASN A 392 -11.52 0.26 56.43
N LEU A 393 -11.49 1.55 56.12
CA LEU A 393 -10.26 2.35 56.04
C LEU A 393 -9.37 2.24 57.28
N ASP A 394 -9.95 2.41 58.47
CA ASP A 394 -9.19 2.35 59.73
C ASP A 394 -8.59 0.97 60.00
N ALA A 395 -9.36 -0.09 59.71
CA ALA A 395 -8.91 -1.47 59.90
C ALA A 395 -7.80 -1.85 58.92
N VAL A 396 -7.88 -1.36 57.68
CA VAL A 396 -6.82 -1.52 56.66
C VAL A 396 -5.55 -0.78 57.10
N ILE A 397 -5.64 0.47 57.54
CA ILE A 397 -4.48 1.26 57.99
C ILE A 397 -3.82 0.61 59.22
N ALA A 398 -4.61 0.17 60.20
CA ALA A 398 -4.10 -0.49 61.39
C ALA A 398 -3.36 -1.79 61.06
N LEU A 399 -3.92 -2.60 60.17
CA LEU A 399 -3.30 -3.86 59.72
C LEU A 399 -1.97 -3.59 59.00
N ILE A 400 -1.94 -2.63 58.07
CA ILE A 400 -0.71 -2.26 57.36
C ILE A 400 0.35 -1.74 58.33
N ARG A 401 -0.01 -0.90 59.32
CA ARG A 401 0.93 -0.38 60.32
C ARG A 401 1.50 -1.46 61.24
N ALA A 402 0.74 -2.51 61.50
CA ALA A 402 1.16 -3.61 62.36
C ALA A 402 1.98 -4.69 61.63
N ALA A 403 1.97 -4.70 60.28
CA ALA A 403 2.71 -5.65 59.49
C ALA A 403 4.21 -5.37 59.49
N ALA A 404 5.03 -6.43 59.53
CA ALA A 404 6.49 -6.32 59.55
C ALA A 404 7.08 -5.85 58.20
N ASP A 405 6.42 -6.20 57.09
CA ASP A 405 6.82 -5.82 55.73
C ASP A 405 5.61 -5.81 54.77
N THR A 406 5.87 -5.45 53.51
CA THR A 406 4.84 -5.35 52.45
C THR A 406 4.25 -6.71 52.07
N ALA A 407 5.01 -7.81 52.15
CA ALA A 407 4.51 -9.13 51.81
C ALA A 407 3.55 -9.64 52.89
N ALA A 408 3.93 -9.51 54.16
CA ALA A 408 3.09 -9.81 55.32
C ALA A 408 1.81 -8.96 55.32
N ALA A 409 1.91 -7.66 55.00
CA ALA A 409 0.74 -6.78 54.88
C ALA A 409 -0.22 -7.25 53.76
N ARG A 410 0.31 -7.59 52.58
CA ARG A 410 -0.49 -8.09 51.45
C ARG A 410 -1.24 -9.35 51.83
N ASP A 411 -0.54 -10.34 52.38
CA ASP A 411 -1.14 -11.64 52.70
C ASP A 411 -2.19 -11.51 53.81
N ALA A 412 -1.95 -10.65 54.82
CA ALA A 412 -2.91 -10.34 55.86
C ALA A 412 -4.14 -9.56 55.35
N LEU A 413 -3.97 -8.63 54.38
CA LEU A 413 -5.08 -7.94 53.74
C LEU A 413 -5.96 -8.91 52.94
N MET A 414 -5.36 -9.80 52.14
CA MET A 414 -6.08 -10.82 51.38
C MET A 414 -6.85 -11.76 52.33
N ALA A 415 -6.20 -12.26 53.39
CA ALA A 415 -6.85 -13.17 54.33
C ALA A 415 -8.01 -12.54 55.12
N ARG A 416 -7.97 -11.22 55.36
CA ARG A 416 -8.97 -10.52 56.18
C ARG A 416 -10.14 -9.96 55.38
N PHE A 417 -9.91 -9.54 54.13
CA PHE A 417 -10.88 -8.78 53.34
C PHE A 417 -11.32 -9.47 52.04
N ASP A 418 -10.83 -10.70 51.80
CA ASP A 418 -11.12 -11.62 50.69
C ASP A 418 -11.33 -10.93 49.33
#